data_AF-A0A7Y1XGK9-F1
#
_entry.id   AF-A0A7Y1XGK9-F1
#
_cell.length_a   1.000
_cell.length_b   1.000
_cell.length_c   1.000
_cell.angle_alpha   90.00
_cell.angle_beta   90.00
_cell.angle_gamma   90.00
#
_symmetry.space_group_name_H-M   'P 1'
#
loop_
_entity.id
_entity.type
_entity.pdbx_description
1 polymer ?
#
loop_
_entity_poly.entity_id
_entity_poly.type
_entity_poly.pdbx_seq_one_letter_code
_entity_poly.pdbx_strand_id
1 'polypeptide(L)'
;IDALIEYARGKLVGLPVFAPKGGTNHISTRSLAQAAAHALESGESGKAYLLGDVNYSWKEYLELWFSAVGNPTKLEVKADDHPMLPNAIMFAGAGATVNYEPDAKDMAQLGYERNMIEGVIQDIVAANSGG
;
A
#
# COMPACT_ATOMS: atom_id res chain seq x y z
N ILE A 1 1.24 11.84 5.18
CA ILE A 1 0.07 10.94 5.05
C ILE A 1 -1.23 11.72 5.16
N ASP A 2 -1.25 12.78 5.98
CA ASP A 2 -2.40 13.68 6.22
C ASP A 2 -3.02 14.24 4.94
N ALA A 3 -2.21 14.64 3.97
CA ALA A 3 -2.70 15.10 2.67
C ALA A 3 -3.53 14.04 1.93
N LEU A 4 -3.17 12.75 2.02
CA LEU A 4 -3.93 11.64 1.42
C LEU A 4 -5.25 11.42 2.16
N ILE A 5 -5.28 11.59 3.49
CA ILE A 5 -6.50 11.50 4.31
C ILE A 5 -7.46 12.63 3.93
N GLU A 6 -6.98 13.87 3.86
CA GLU A 6 -7.81 15.03 3.50
C GLU A 6 -8.24 14.99 2.03
N TYR A 7 -7.41 14.44 1.13
CA TYR A 7 -7.79 14.11 -0.25
C TYR A 7 -8.94 13.11 -0.29
N ALA A 8 -8.83 12.00 0.44
CA ALA A 8 -9.86 10.97 0.51
C ALA A 8 -11.17 11.48 1.14
N ARG A 9 -11.07 12.41 2.10
CA ARG A 9 -12.22 13.13 2.70
C ARG A 9 -12.88 14.12 1.73
N GLY A 10 -12.27 14.39 0.58
CA GLY A 10 -12.76 15.40 -0.38
C GLY A 10 -12.59 16.84 0.08
N LYS A 11 -11.70 17.10 1.06
CA LYS A 11 -11.48 18.44 1.61
C LYS A 11 -10.48 19.29 0.82
N LEU A 12 -9.71 18.67 -0.08
CA LEU A 12 -8.81 19.37 -0.99
C LEU A 12 -9.57 19.85 -2.24
N VAL A 13 -10.20 21.02 -2.11
CA VAL A 13 -11.02 21.63 -3.16
C VAL A 13 -10.21 21.83 -4.44
N GLY A 14 -10.78 21.42 -5.58
CA GLY A 14 -10.18 21.58 -6.90
C GLY A 14 -9.23 20.46 -7.34
N LEU A 15 -8.92 19.50 -6.47
CA LEU A 15 -8.18 18.31 -6.88
C LEU A 15 -9.10 17.27 -7.53
N PRO A 16 -8.76 16.75 -8.72
CA PRO A 16 -9.54 15.71 -9.37
C PRO A 16 -9.42 14.40 -8.57
N VAL A 17 -10.55 13.70 -8.42
CA VAL A 17 -10.62 12.40 -7.75
C VAL A 17 -10.62 11.28 -8.80
N PHE A 18 -9.51 10.55 -8.89
CA PHE A 18 -9.34 9.40 -9.78
C PHE A 18 -8.26 8.47 -9.21
N ALA A 19 -8.05 7.32 -9.84
CA ALA A 19 -6.93 6.44 -9.54
C ALA A 19 -5.98 6.36 -10.75
N PRO A 20 -4.65 6.35 -10.54
CA PRO A 20 -3.71 6.11 -11.63
C PRO A 20 -3.80 4.64 -12.11
N LYS A 21 -3.39 4.39 -13.35
CA LYS A 21 -3.21 3.02 -13.87
C LYS A 21 -2.08 2.31 -13.12
N GLY A 22 -2.15 0.98 -13.08
CA GLY A 22 -1.10 0.13 -12.52
C GLY A 22 -1.37 -0.31 -11.09
N GLY A 23 -0.31 -0.72 -10.40
CA GLY A 23 -0.38 -1.24 -9.04
C GLY A 23 0.97 -1.69 -8.53
N THR A 24 1.03 -2.03 -7.26
CA THR A 24 2.24 -2.55 -6.64
C THR A 24 1.90 -3.58 -5.58
N ASN A 25 2.89 -4.39 -5.21
CA ASN A 25 2.83 -5.14 -3.98
C ASN A 25 2.98 -4.17 -2.80
N HIS A 26 2.09 -4.27 -1.83
CA HIS A 26 2.09 -3.52 -0.59
C HIS A 26 2.44 -4.46 0.57
N ILE A 27 3.33 -4.01 1.45
CA ILE A 27 3.68 -4.68 2.70
C ILE A 27 3.73 -3.62 3.81
N SER A 28 3.24 -3.98 5.01
CA SER A 28 3.32 -3.07 6.15
C SER A 28 4.75 -3.01 6.70
N THR A 29 5.13 -1.86 7.28
CA THR A 29 6.45 -1.75 7.95
C THR A 29 6.60 -2.73 9.10
N ARG A 30 5.51 -3.08 9.79
CA ARG A 30 5.50 -4.09 10.85
C ARG A 30 5.82 -5.48 10.31
N SER A 31 5.14 -5.89 9.24
CA SER A 31 5.39 -7.16 8.54
C SER A 31 6.83 -7.24 8.04
N LEU A 32 7.35 -6.14 7.46
CA LEU A 32 8.75 -6.05 7.02
C LEU A 32 9.73 -6.20 8.19
N ALA A 33 9.47 -5.55 9.33
CA ALA A 33 10.32 -5.66 10.51
C ALA A 33 10.32 -7.07 11.11
N GLN A 34 9.15 -7.73 11.16
CA GLN A 34 9.04 -9.13 11.57
C GLN A 34 9.83 -10.05 10.64
N ALA A 35 9.70 -9.87 9.32
CA ALA A 35 10.46 -10.63 8.33
C ALA A 35 11.97 -10.47 8.51
N ALA A 36 12.44 -9.23 8.72
CA ALA A 36 13.85 -8.94 8.95
C ALA A 36 14.36 -9.57 10.26
N ALA A 37 13.60 -9.48 11.35
CA ALA A 37 13.94 -10.09 12.62
C ALA A 37 14.06 -11.62 12.50
N HIS A 38 13.06 -12.28 11.91
CA HIS A 38 13.06 -13.73 11.75
C HIS A 38 14.15 -14.23 10.79
N ALA A 39 14.49 -13.43 9.75
CA ALA A 39 15.62 -13.73 8.88
C ALA A 39 16.96 -13.70 9.63
N LEU A 40 17.13 -12.80 10.60
CA LEU A 40 18.33 -12.73 11.44
C LEU A 40 18.40 -13.91 12.44
N GLU A 41 17.26 -14.34 12.97
CA GLU A 41 17.20 -15.37 14.00
C GLU A 41 17.26 -16.80 13.44
N SER A 42 16.60 -17.04 12.31
CA SER A 42 16.35 -18.38 11.77
C SER A 42 16.45 -18.48 10.24
N GLY A 43 16.85 -17.39 9.58
CA GLY A 43 17.06 -17.36 8.15
C GLY A 43 18.29 -18.17 7.71
N GLU A 44 18.33 -18.47 6.41
CA GLU A 44 19.48 -19.07 5.75
C GLU A 44 20.53 -17.99 5.49
N SER A 45 21.74 -18.22 6.02
CA SER A 45 22.84 -17.27 5.88
C SER A 45 23.18 -17.01 4.41
N GLY A 46 23.18 -15.74 4.00
CA GLY A 46 23.52 -15.32 2.65
C GLY A 46 22.38 -15.45 1.63
N LYS A 47 21.19 -15.90 2.06
CA LYS A 47 20.02 -15.99 1.18
C LYS A 47 19.34 -14.62 0.99
N ALA A 48 18.96 -14.34 -0.25
CA ALA A 48 18.12 -13.20 -0.59
C ALA A 48 16.65 -13.62 -0.52
N TYR A 49 15.89 -13.04 0.40
CA TYR A 49 14.47 -13.28 0.56
C TYR A 49 13.64 -12.26 -0.20
N LEU A 50 12.72 -12.72 -1.05
CA LEU A 50 11.71 -11.87 -1.67
C LEU A 50 10.58 -11.64 -0.65
N LEU A 51 10.30 -10.38 -0.32
CA LEU A 51 9.26 -10.00 0.63
C LEU A 51 8.10 -9.31 -0.09
N GLY A 52 6.87 -9.58 0.35
CA GLY A 52 5.66 -8.96 -0.17
C GLY A 52 4.43 -9.47 0.59
N ASP A 53 3.31 -8.75 0.50
CA ASP A 53 2.10 -9.14 1.23
C ASP A 53 0.85 -9.16 0.36
N VAL A 54 0.37 -8.00 -0.10
CA VAL A 54 -0.86 -7.91 -0.91
C VAL A 54 -0.61 -7.14 -2.19
N ASN A 55 -1.03 -7.72 -3.31
CA ASN A 55 -0.96 -7.07 -4.62
C ASN A 55 -2.24 -6.24 -4.83
N TYR A 56 -2.11 -4.91 -4.88
CA TYR A 56 -3.22 -4.00 -5.17
C TYR A 56 -2.95 -3.21 -6.44
N SER A 57 -4.01 -3.00 -7.23
CA SER A 57 -4.05 -1.86 -8.13
C SER A 57 -4.08 -0.55 -7.33
N TRP A 58 -3.58 0.54 -7.91
CA TRP A 58 -3.69 1.86 -7.25
C TRP A 58 -5.12 2.26 -6.96
N LYS A 59 -6.07 1.79 -7.79
CA LYS A 59 -7.51 1.95 -7.57
C LYS A 59 -7.93 1.27 -6.29
N GLU A 60 -7.69 -0.04 -6.14
CA GLU A 60 -8.07 -0.78 -4.92
C GLU A 60 -7.43 -0.16 -3.68
N TYR A 61 -6.13 0.15 -3.75
CA TYR A 61 -5.42 0.77 -2.63
C TYR A 61 -6.01 2.12 -2.24
N LEU A 62 -6.29 3.02 -3.19
CA LEU A 62 -6.91 4.32 -2.88
C LEU A 62 -8.35 4.15 -2.36
N GLU A 63 -9.12 3.23 -2.92
CA GLU A 63 -10.49 2.96 -2.46
C GLU A 63 -10.54 2.49 -0.99
N LEU A 64 -9.50 1.81 -0.49
CA LEU A 64 -9.34 1.51 0.95
C LEU A 64 -9.26 2.80 1.79
N TRP A 65 -8.49 3.80 1.36
CA TRP A 65 -8.40 5.09 2.07
C TRP A 65 -9.73 5.83 2.09
N PHE A 66 -10.43 5.87 0.94
CA PHE A 66 -11.75 6.50 0.82
C PHE A 66 -12.78 5.81 1.72
N SER A 67 -12.78 4.48 1.77
CA SER A 67 -13.60 3.71 2.70
C SER A 67 -13.28 4.03 4.16
N ALA A 68 -11.99 4.03 4.53
CA ALA A 68 -11.53 4.22 5.91
C ALA A 68 -11.89 5.61 6.48
N VAL A 69 -11.94 6.65 5.64
CA VAL A 69 -12.37 8.00 6.06
C VAL A 69 -13.89 8.20 6.05
N GLY A 70 -14.67 7.15 5.78
CA GLY A 70 -16.13 7.21 5.71
C GLY A 70 -16.70 7.81 4.41
N ASN A 71 -15.90 7.83 3.33
CA ASN A 71 -16.29 8.35 2.02
C ASN A 71 -16.09 7.29 0.91
N PRO A 72 -16.74 6.13 0.97
CA PRO A 72 -16.53 5.06 0.01
C PRO A 72 -16.86 5.55 -1.41
N THR A 73 -15.85 5.63 -2.27
CA THR A 73 -15.96 6.19 -3.61
C THR A 73 -15.36 5.22 -4.61
N LYS A 74 -16.10 4.92 -5.68
CA LYS A 74 -15.57 4.14 -6.80
C LYS A 74 -14.78 5.05 -7.73
N LEU A 75 -13.46 4.92 -7.75
CA LEU A 75 -12.56 5.79 -8.52
C LEU A 75 -12.52 5.42 -10.00
N GLU A 76 -12.59 6.42 -10.88
CA GLU A 76 -12.28 6.23 -12.29
C GLU A 76 -10.77 6.05 -12.46
N VAL A 77 -10.33 5.18 -13.38
CA VAL A 77 -8.91 5.00 -13.66
C VAL A 77 -8.49 5.91 -14.82
N LYS A 78 -7.50 6.76 -14.61
CA LYS A 78 -6.97 7.67 -15.65
C LYS A 78 -5.47 7.52 -15.84
N ALA A 79 -5.00 7.96 -17.01
CA ALA A 79 -3.57 8.02 -17.34
C ALA A 79 -2.95 9.41 -17.03
N ASP A 80 -3.78 10.37 -16.62
CA ASP A 80 -3.35 11.69 -16.15
C ASP A 80 -2.43 11.57 -14.93
N ASP A 81 -1.59 12.59 -14.73
CA ASP A 81 -0.68 12.67 -13.59
C ASP A 81 -1.48 12.86 -12.29
N HIS A 82 -1.37 11.92 -11.34
CA HIS A 82 -2.24 11.89 -10.17
C HIS A 82 -1.73 12.83 -9.06
N PRO A 83 -2.60 13.67 -8.45
CA PRO A 83 -2.16 14.71 -7.52
C PRO A 83 -1.45 14.18 -6.27
N MET A 84 -1.86 13.03 -5.73
CA MET A 84 -1.21 12.41 -4.56
C MET A 84 -0.21 11.32 -4.92
N LEU A 85 -0.22 10.83 -6.16
CA LEU A 85 0.58 9.69 -6.62
C LEU A 85 1.14 10.01 -8.01
N PRO A 86 1.96 11.07 -8.14
CA PRO A 86 2.43 11.53 -9.43
C PRO A 86 3.34 10.50 -10.11
N ASN A 87 3.39 10.55 -11.43
CA ASN A 87 4.21 9.67 -12.26
C ASN A 87 5.70 9.72 -11.86
N ALA A 88 6.18 10.85 -11.34
CA ALA A 88 7.55 11.04 -10.89
C ALA A 88 7.95 10.15 -9.70
N ILE A 89 6.99 9.63 -8.92
CA ILE A 89 7.27 8.74 -7.78
C ILE A 89 6.99 7.26 -8.07
N MET A 90 6.60 6.93 -9.30
CA MET A 90 6.29 5.55 -9.72
C MET A 90 7.57 4.81 -10.09
N PHE A 91 8.14 4.05 -9.16
CA PHE A 91 9.43 3.37 -9.34
C PHE A 91 9.46 2.36 -10.49
N ALA A 92 8.33 1.71 -10.79
CA ALA A 92 8.19 0.76 -11.90
C ALA A 92 7.81 1.42 -13.23
N GLY A 93 7.67 2.75 -13.24
CA GLY A 93 7.14 3.53 -14.36
C GLY A 93 5.65 3.82 -14.25
N ALA A 94 5.23 4.94 -14.85
CA ALA A 94 3.83 5.35 -14.88
C ALA A 94 2.94 4.28 -15.53
N GLY A 95 1.88 3.85 -14.82
CA GLY A 95 0.95 2.84 -15.33
C GLY A 95 1.41 1.39 -15.20
N ALA A 96 2.64 1.14 -14.71
CA ALA A 96 3.15 -0.22 -14.54
C ALA A 96 2.50 -0.93 -13.34
N THR A 97 2.41 -2.26 -13.42
CA THR A 97 1.95 -3.12 -12.33
C THR A 97 3.09 -4.01 -11.86
N VAL A 98 3.42 -3.92 -10.57
CA VAL A 98 4.31 -4.86 -9.90
C VAL A 98 3.46 -5.84 -9.12
N ASN A 99 3.38 -7.08 -9.58
CA ASN A 99 2.65 -8.15 -8.94
C ASN A 99 3.55 -9.39 -8.86
N TYR A 100 3.71 -9.91 -7.65
CA TYR A 100 4.46 -11.13 -7.38
C TYR A 100 3.97 -11.77 -6.09
N GLU A 101 4.29 -13.06 -5.94
CA GLU A 101 4.06 -13.82 -4.72
C GLU A 101 5.42 -14.37 -4.24
N PRO A 102 5.79 -14.13 -2.97
CA PRO A 102 6.97 -14.76 -2.37
C PRO A 102 6.88 -16.30 -2.36
N ASP A 103 8.03 -16.97 -2.29
CA ASP A 103 8.06 -18.43 -2.17
C ASP A 103 7.42 -18.90 -0.85
N ALA A 104 6.56 -19.92 -0.91
CA ALA A 104 5.80 -20.39 0.24
C ALA A 104 6.69 -20.94 1.37
N LYS A 105 7.86 -21.53 1.06
CA LYS A 105 8.80 -22.01 2.07
C LYS A 105 9.49 -20.86 2.77
N ASP A 106 9.89 -19.84 2.00
CA ASP A 106 10.49 -18.63 2.56
C ASP A 106 9.50 -17.89 3.45
N MET A 107 8.23 -17.81 3.03
CA MET A 107 7.16 -17.24 3.85
C MET A 107 6.92 -18.03 5.13
N ALA A 108 6.94 -19.36 5.07
CA ALA A 108 6.80 -20.20 6.26
C ALA A 108 8.00 -20.05 7.22
N GLN A 109 9.21 -19.88 6.68
CA GLN A 109 10.42 -19.63 7.48
C GLN A 109 10.38 -18.25 8.14
N LEU A 110 10.00 -17.21 7.38
CA LEU A 110 9.99 -15.84 7.88
C LEU A 110 8.75 -15.48 8.69
N GLY A 111 7.66 -16.24 8.59
CA GLY A 111 6.53 -16.24 9.54
C GLY A 111 5.96 -14.87 9.95
N TYR A 112 5.98 -13.86 9.07
CA TYR A 112 5.50 -12.51 9.40
C TYR A 112 3.99 -12.34 9.18
N GLU A 113 3.38 -11.37 9.87
CA GLU A 113 1.95 -11.07 9.75
C GLU A 113 1.61 -10.56 8.34
N ARG A 114 0.47 -10.98 7.82
CA ARG A 114 0.00 -10.71 6.45
C ARG A 114 -1.38 -10.10 6.41
N ASN A 115 -1.72 -9.49 5.27
CA ASN A 115 -2.96 -8.78 4.99
C ASN A 115 -3.16 -7.60 5.96
N MET A 116 -2.07 -6.93 6.32
CA MET A 116 -2.10 -5.88 7.34
C MET A 116 -2.48 -4.50 6.79
N ILE A 117 -2.50 -4.33 5.47
CA ILE A 117 -2.64 -3.01 4.82
C ILE A 117 -3.95 -2.31 5.20
N GLU A 118 -5.09 -3.01 5.11
CA GLU A 118 -6.38 -2.41 5.44
C GLU A 118 -6.46 -1.97 6.90
N GLY A 119 -6.06 -2.84 7.84
CA GLY A 119 -6.02 -2.51 9.27
C GLY A 119 -5.10 -1.34 9.58
N VAL A 120 -3.92 -1.30 8.96
CA VAL A 120 -2.97 -0.17 9.12
C VAL A 120 -3.56 1.14 8.60
N ILE A 121 -4.29 1.12 7.47
CA ILE A 121 -4.98 2.32 6.97
C ILE A 121 -6.02 2.80 7.98
N GLN A 122 -6.82 1.89 8.54
CA GLN A 122 -7.83 2.22 9.56
C GLN A 122 -7.19 2.84 10.81
N ASP A 123 -6.10 2.26 11.31
CA ASP A 123 -5.36 2.78 12.46
C ASP A 123 -4.82 4.19 12.20
N ILE A 124 -4.25 4.43 11.01
CA ILE A 124 -3.74 5.75 10.61
C ILE A 124 -4.88 6.78 10.57
N VAL A 125 -6.02 6.44 9.98
CA VAL A 125 -7.18 7.35 9.89
C VAL A 125 -7.74 7.64 11.28
N ALA A 126 -7.84 6.64 12.16
CA ALA A 126 -8.30 6.82 13.52
C ALA A 126 -7.39 7.77 14.31
N ALA A 127 -6.06 7.59 14.20
CA ALA A 127 -5.08 8.46 14.85
C ALA A 127 -5.15 9.92 14.37
N ASN A 128 -5.56 10.16 13.12
CA ASN A 128 -5.68 11.49 12.51
C ASN A 128 -7.10 12.08 12.60
N SER A 129 -8.05 11.38 13.24
CA SER A 129 -9.42 11.87 13.44
C SER A 129 -9.65 12.48 14.83
N GLY A 130 -8.65 12.39 15.73
CA GLY A 130 -8.70 12.92 17.10
C GLY A 130 -8.04 14.28 17.31
N GLY A 131 -7.85 15.07 16.25
CA GLY A 131 -7.26 16.43 16.31
C GLY A 131 -8.29 17.53 16.08
#